data_AF-A0A843F9B3-F1
#
_entry.id   AF-A0A843F9B3-F1
#
_cell.length_a   1.000
_cell.length_b   1.000
_cell.length_c   1.000
_cell.angle_alpha   90.00
_cell.angle_beta   90.00
_cell.angle_gamma   90.00
#
_symmetry.space_group_name_H-M   'P 1'
#
loop_
_entity.id
_entity.type
_entity.pdbx_description
1 polymer ?
#
loop_
_entity_poly.entity_id
_entity_poly.type
_entity_poly.pdbx_seq_one_letter_code
_entity_poly.pdbx_strand_id
1 'polypeptide(L)'
;DIDDLMKKYYGNKLKNINGSIEDLLNTMIKHNISMPREFVMIGRGLALVEESGKKLNPEFDTAKELKRLSKKIVTHKLSPSRLVKVGYNHLLELGHLTKGLPTTVNSTLSKLEGGENTLKLKLEGINEISKQLTTAIIIAALIVGSSLALFADKGPAFIDIPLLGLFGYVISFALGMYLVVQFIMYNPD
;
A
#
# COMPACT_ATOMS: atom_id res chain seq x y z
N ASP A 1 10.93 9.46 35.58
CA ASP A 1 9.71 9.93 34.91
C ASP A 1 8.84 8.85 34.29
N ILE A 2 9.19 8.21 33.17
CA ILE A 2 8.28 7.20 32.56
C ILE A 2 8.09 5.97 33.48
N ASP A 3 9.13 5.48 34.14
CA ASP A 3 9.01 4.37 35.10
C ASP A 3 8.16 4.72 36.33
N ASP A 4 8.16 5.99 36.75
CA ASP A 4 7.31 6.47 37.84
C ASP A 4 5.85 6.59 37.39
N LEU A 5 5.63 7.02 36.15
CA LEU A 5 4.31 7.01 35.51
C LEU A 5 3.78 5.56 35.40
N MET A 6 4.59 4.65 34.87
CA MET A 6 4.25 3.24 34.75
C MET A 6 3.93 2.65 36.12
N LYS A 7 4.75 2.88 37.15
CA LYS A 7 4.44 2.41 38.52
C LYS A 7 3.15 3.05 39.08
N LYS A 8 2.91 4.33 38.81
CA LYS A 8 1.70 5.05 39.25
C LYS A 8 0.42 4.52 38.57
N TYR A 9 0.48 4.08 37.31
CA TYR A 9 -0.68 3.67 36.51
C TYR A 9 -0.88 2.15 36.35
N TYR A 10 0.18 1.33 36.33
CA TYR A 10 0.09 -0.14 36.16
C TYR A 10 -0.13 -0.89 37.49
N GLY A 11 0.18 -0.28 38.63
CA GLY A 11 0.10 -0.93 39.96
C GLY A 11 -1.05 -0.48 40.86
N ASN A 12 -1.65 0.68 40.60
CA ASN A 12 -2.71 1.24 41.45
C ASN A 12 -4.10 0.97 40.86
N LYS A 13 -5.07 0.69 41.73
CA LYS A 13 -6.48 0.63 41.35
C LYS A 13 -6.83 1.92 40.59
N LEU A 14 -7.52 1.80 39.45
CA LEU A 14 -8.04 2.89 38.60
C LEU A 14 -8.71 4.06 39.36
N LYS A 15 -9.04 3.86 40.64
CA LYS A 15 -9.57 4.82 41.62
C LYS A 15 -8.68 6.05 41.86
N ASN A 16 -7.36 5.99 41.61
CA ASN A 16 -6.44 7.11 41.86
C ASN A 16 -6.03 7.88 40.60
N ILE A 17 -6.81 7.79 39.50
CA ILE A 17 -6.55 8.48 38.21
C ILE A 17 -7.00 9.95 38.23
N ASN A 18 -7.41 10.48 39.39
CA ASN A 18 -7.83 11.86 39.50
C ASN A 18 -6.64 12.83 39.27
N GLY A 19 -6.59 13.47 38.11
CA GLY A 19 -5.68 14.55 37.68
C GLY A 19 -4.76 14.14 36.54
N SER A 20 -4.95 12.93 36.01
CA SER A 20 -3.88 12.20 35.33
C SER A 20 -3.87 12.26 33.82
N ILE A 21 -5.00 12.58 33.17
CA ILE A 21 -5.11 12.48 31.71
C ILE A 21 -4.30 13.59 31.02
N GLU A 22 -4.37 14.81 31.54
CA GLU A 22 -3.60 15.94 31.02
C GLU A 22 -2.10 15.78 31.26
N ASP A 23 -1.71 15.37 32.48
CA ASP A 23 -0.31 15.07 32.82
C ASP A 23 0.26 13.93 31.95
N LEU A 24 -0.54 12.90 31.69
CA LEU A 24 -0.16 11.78 30.82
C LEU A 24 0.02 12.24 29.38
N LEU A 25 -0.88 13.08 28.84
CA LEU A 25 -0.74 13.65 27.50
C LEU A 25 0.50 14.54 27.40
N ASN A 26 0.72 15.42 28.36
CA ASN A 26 1.88 16.32 28.40
C ASN A 26 3.19 15.53 28.49
N THR A 27 3.20 14.43 29.24
CA THR A 27 4.39 13.57 29.35
C THR A 27 4.67 12.80 28.06
N MET A 28 3.64 12.26 27.39
CA MET A 28 3.80 11.58 26.10
C MET A 28 4.33 12.54 25.02
N ILE A 29 3.82 13.77 25.00
CA ILE A 29 4.30 14.84 24.09
C ILE A 29 5.76 15.20 24.42
N LYS A 30 6.11 15.39 25.70
CA LYS A 30 7.46 15.72 26.16
C LYS A 30 8.50 14.65 25.79
N HIS A 31 8.09 13.38 25.72
CA HIS A 31 8.95 12.27 25.33
C HIS A 31 8.92 11.93 23.82
N ASN A 32 8.37 12.82 22.97
CA ASN A 32 8.27 12.63 21.52
C ASN A 32 7.59 11.32 21.11
N ILE A 33 6.61 10.85 21.90
CA ILE A 33 5.78 9.71 21.49
C ILE A 33 4.86 10.19 20.37
N SER A 34 5.08 9.69 19.15
CA SER A 34 4.28 10.03 17.98
C SER A 34 2.84 9.53 18.15
N MET A 35 1.94 10.44 18.51
CA MET A 35 0.51 10.18 18.68
C MET A 35 -0.27 10.84 17.54
N PRO A 36 -1.14 10.10 16.83
CA PRO A 36 -2.07 10.70 15.87
C PRO A 36 -2.94 11.78 16.53
N ARG A 37 -3.25 12.83 15.78
CA ARG A 37 -3.94 14.04 16.27
C ARG A 37 -5.28 13.71 16.93
N GLU A 38 -5.95 12.68 16.45
CA GLU A 38 -7.24 12.20 16.92
C GLU A 38 -7.16 11.76 18.38
N PHE A 39 -6.10 11.06 18.77
CA PHE A 39 -5.92 10.59 20.16
C PHE A 39 -5.62 11.73 21.12
N VAL A 40 -4.86 12.74 20.69
CA VAL A 40 -4.60 13.94 21.49
C VAL A 40 -5.90 14.71 21.73
N MET A 41 -6.74 14.84 20.71
CA MET A 41 -8.04 15.52 20.82
C MET A 41 -8.99 14.77 21.77
N ILE A 42 -9.05 13.45 21.69
CA ILE A 42 -9.81 12.61 22.61
C ILE A 42 -9.31 12.79 24.05
N GLY A 43 -7.99 12.74 24.25
CA GLY A 43 -7.38 12.93 25.56
C GLY A 43 -7.72 14.30 26.17
N ARG A 44 -7.63 15.38 25.39
CA ARG A 44 -8.03 16.73 25.83
C ARG A 44 -9.51 16.82 26.19
N GLY A 45 -10.38 16.17 25.42
CA GLY A 45 -11.79 16.09 25.74
C GLY A 45 -12.05 15.38 27.07
N LEU A 46 -11.35 14.28 27.33
CA LEU A 46 -11.46 13.56 28.60
C LEU A 46 -10.91 14.37 29.79
N ALA A 47 -9.81 15.09 29.60
CA ALA A 47 -9.27 16.00 30.63
C ALA A 47 -10.28 17.11 30.99
N LEU A 48 -10.94 17.72 30.00
CA LEU A 48 -11.98 18.73 30.24
C LEU A 48 -13.19 18.16 30.98
N VAL A 49 -13.60 16.93 30.66
CA VAL A 49 -14.70 16.24 31.36
C VAL A 49 -14.33 15.96 32.81
N GLU A 50 -13.10 15.52 33.06
CA GLU A 50 -12.59 15.29 34.40
C GLU A 50 -12.52 16.59 35.22
N GLU A 51 -11.96 17.66 34.64
CA GLU A 51 -11.82 18.94 35.30
C GLU A 51 -13.20 19.55 35.62
N SER A 52 -14.12 19.51 34.65
CA SER A 52 -15.50 19.97 34.85
C SER A 52 -16.22 19.12 35.89
N GLY A 53 -16.07 17.79 35.83
CA GLY A 53 -16.67 16.86 36.79
C GLY A 53 -16.20 17.11 38.23
N LYS A 54 -14.92 17.38 38.43
CA LYS A 54 -14.36 17.75 39.74
C LYS A 54 -14.82 19.11 40.24
N LYS A 55 -15.01 20.10 39.36
CA LYS A 55 -15.57 21.41 39.73
C LYS A 55 -17.01 21.28 40.26
N LEU A 56 -17.79 20.36 39.72
CA LEU A 56 -19.16 20.10 40.16
C LEU A 56 -19.25 19.17 41.37
N ASN A 57 -18.38 18.17 41.46
CA ASN A 57 -18.32 17.22 42.57
C ASN A 57 -16.84 16.93 42.92
N PRO A 58 -16.34 17.40 44.07
CA PRO A 58 -14.95 17.16 44.48
C PRO A 58 -14.57 15.67 44.59
N GLU A 59 -15.53 14.80 44.86
CA GLU A 59 -15.38 13.34 44.96
C GLU A 59 -15.58 12.62 43.60
N PHE A 60 -15.60 13.36 42.49
CA PHE A 60 -15.80 12.79 41.16
C PHE A 60 -14.65 11.84 40.77
N ASP A 61 -14.97 10.56 40.55
CA ASP A 61 -14.05 9.52 40.08
C ASP A 61 -14.37 9.22 38.60
N THR A 62 -13.58 9.83 37.72
CA THR A 62 -13.71 9.70 36.27
C THR A 62 -13.60 8.26 35.81
N ALA A 63 -12.72 7.47 36.43
CA ALA A 63 -12.49 6.08 36.04
C ALA A 63 -13.68 5.18 36.41
N LYS A 64 -14.30 5.42 37.57
CA LYS A 64 -15.51 4.71 38.00
C LYS A 64 -16.70 5.00 37.10
N GLU A 65 -16.92 6.27 36.75
CA GLU A 65 -18.01 6.64 35.83
C GLU A 65 -17.76 6.12 34.41
N LEU A 66 -16.52 6.20 33.92
CA LEU A 66 -16.15 5.62 32.63
C LEU A 66 -16.38 4.10 32.60
N LYS A 67 -16.04 3.39 33.68
CA LYS A 67 -16.30 1.95 33.81
C LYS A 67 -17.80 1.63 33.76
N ARG A 68 -18.63 2.42 34.46
CA ARG A 68 -20.09 2.27 34.47
C ARG A 68 -20.68 2.54 33.09
N LEU A 69 -20.26 3.61 32.43
CA LEU A 69 -20.71 3.96 31.08
C LEU A 69 -20.31 2.89 30.06
N SER A 70 -19.06 2.45 30.08
CA SER A 70 -18.54 1.37 29.22
C SER A 70 -19.34 0.09 29.43
N LYS A 71 -19.62 -0.30 30.68
CA LYS A 71 -20.46 -1.47 30.97
C LYS A 71 -21.85 -1.33 30.34
N LYS A 72 -22.49 -0.16 30.49
CA LYS A 72 -23.82 0.11 29.90
C LYS A 72 -23.79 0.01 28.36
N ILE A 73 -22.78 0.60 27.73
CA ILE A 73 -22.62 0.57 26.27
C ILE A 73 -22.39 -0.86 25.78
N VAL A 74 -21.48 -1.60 26.41
CA VAL A 74 -21.17 -2.99 26.06
C VAL A 74 -22.42 -3.86 26.23
N THR A 75 -23.14 -3.76 27.35
CA THR A 75 -24.38 -4.52 27.55
C THR A 75 -25.46 -4.20 26.52
N HIS A 76 -25.51 -2.95 26.04
CA HIS A 76 -26.50 -2.55 25.03
C HIS A 76 -26.08 -2.99 23.62
N LYS A 77 -24.79 -2.90 23.28
CA LYS A 77 -24.25 -3.37 21.99
C LYS A 77 -24.29 -4.88 21.85
N LEU A 78 -23.99 -5.62 22.93
CA LEU A 78 -24.03 -7.08 22.99
C LEU A 78 -25.40 -7.61 23.42
N SER A 79 -26.45 -6.79 23.36
CA SER A 79 -27.80 -7.25 23.68
C SER A 79 -28.22 -8.35 22.69
N PRO A 80 -28.79 -9.48 23.17
CA PRO A 80 -29.16 -10.60 22.30
C PRO A 80 -30.09 -10.18 21.15
N SER A 81 -31.02 -9.27 21.41
CA SER A 81 -31.95 -8.79 20.37
C SER A 81 -31.24 -8.03 19.24
N ARG A 82 -30.19 -7.27 19.56
CA ARG A 82 -29.42 -6.52 18.56
C ARG A 82 -28.52 -7.45 17.76
N LEU A 83 -27.90 -8.44 18.42
CA LEU A 83 -27.08 -9.45 17.73
C LEU A 83 -27.92 -10.28 16.76
N VAL A 84 -29.12 -10.72 17.18
CA VAL A 84 -30.06 -11.44 16.30
C VAL A 84 -30.51 -10.56 15.13
N LYS A 85 -30.83 -9.29 15.37
CA LYS A 85 -31.24 -8.36 14.30
C LYS A 85 -30.13 -8.11 13.28
N VAL A 86 -28.88 -7.94 13.74
CA VAL A 86 -27.71 -7.77 12.87
C VAL A 86 -27.44 -9.05 12.07
N GLY A 87 -27.46 -10.22 12.73
CA GLY A 87 -27.29 -11.51 12.06
C GLY A 87 -28.37 -11.79 11.01
N TYR A 88 -29.63 -11.49 11.32
CA TYR A 88 -30.75 -11.64 10.38
C TYR A 88 -30.60 -10.77 9.14
N ASN A 89 -30.20 -9.50 9.31
CA ASN A 89 -29.97 -8.60 8.18
C ASN A 89 -28.82 -9.10 7.28
N HIS A 90 -27.74 -9.61 7.85
CA HIS A 90 -26.65 -10.19 7.08
C HIS A 90 -27.05 -11.49 6.35
N LEU A 91 -27.90 -12.32 6.96
CA LEU A 91 -28.44 -13.52 6.30
C LEU A 91 -29.36 -13.16 5.13
N LEU A 92 -30.18 -12.11 5.25
CA LEU A 92 -30.99 -11.60 4.13
C LEU A 92 -30.12 -11.07 2.99
N GLU A 93 -29.03 -10.36 3.31
CA GLU A 93 -28.08 -9.84 2.34
C GLU A 93 -27.35 -10.96 1.59
N LEU A 94 -26.93 -12.02 2.30
CA LEU A 94 -26.39 -13.24 1.68
C LEU A 94 -27.42 -13.95 0.78
N GLY A 95 -28.69 -13.98 1.19
CA GLY A 95 -29.79 -14.49 0.37
C GLY A 95 -30.03 -13.69 -0.92
N HIS A 96 -29.83 -12.37 -0.90
CA HIS A 96 -29.90 -11.54 -2.10
C HIS A 96 -28.67 -11.72 -3.00
N LEU A 97 -27.48 -11.84 -2.41
CA LEU A 97 -26.24 -12.10 -3.16
C LEU A 97 -26.31 -13.43 -3.91
N THR A 98 -26.77 -14.50 -3.29
CA THR A 98 -26.94 -15.82 -3.94
C THR A 98 -27.92 -15.81 -5.11
N LYS A 99 -28.94 -14.94 -5.09
CA LYS A 99 -29.86 -14.75 -6.23
C LYS A 99 -29.26 -13.90 -7.35
N GLY A 100 -28.44 -12.90 -7.04
CA GLY A 100 -27.80 -12.01 -8.03
C GLY A 100 -26.47 -12.53 -8.61
N LEU A 101 -25.81 -13.44 -7.91
CA LEU A 101 -24.56 -14.09 -8.34
C LEU A 101 -24.68 -14.84 -9.67
N PRO A 102 -25.65 -15.76 -9.87
CA PRO A 102 -25.76 -16.50 -11.13
C PRO A 102 -26.01 -15.56 -12.32
N THR A 103 -26.80 -14.49 -12.14
CA THR A 103 -27.02 -13.48 -13.18
C THR A 103 -25.75 -12.71 -13.52
N THR A 104 -24.96 -12.35 -12.50
CA THR A 104 -23.69 -11.63 -12.69
C THR A 104 -22.66 -12.52 -13.38
N VAL A 105 -22.54 -13.79 -12.96
CA VAL A 105 -21.66 -14.79 -13.56
C VAL A 105 -22.06 -15.07 -15.01
N ASN A 106 -23.35 -15.35 -15.28
CA ASN A 106 -23.82 -15.57 -16.65
C ASN A 106 -23.60 -14.34 -17.53
N SER A 107 -23.89 -13.13 -17.05
CA SER A 107 -23.67 -11.92 -17.85
C SER A 107 -22.18 -11.67 -18.14
N THR A 108 -21.28 -12.06 -17.23
CA THR A 108 -19.83 -11.95 -17.43
C THR A 108 -19.33 -13.03 -18.39
N LEU A 109 -19.84 -14.26 -18.26
CA LEU A 109 -19.48 -15.39 -19.11
C LEU A 109 -20.01 -15.22 -20.55
N SER A 110 -21.26 -14.77 -20.71
CA SER A 110 -21.83 -14.43 -22.02
C SER A 110 -21.10 -13.26 -22.70
N LYS A 111 -20.59 -12.30 -21.92
CA LYS A 111 -19.71 -11.23 -22.43
C LYS A 111 -18.31 -11.71 -22.81
N LEU A 112 -17.86 -12.86 -22.31
CA LEU A 112 -16.61 -13.52 -22.70
C LEU A 112 -16.82 -14.41 -23.93
N GLU A 113 -17.92 -15.15 -23.98
CA GLU A 113 -18.29 -16.04 -25.10
C GLU A 113 -18.74 -15.27 -26.35
N GLY A 114 -19.39 -14.12 -26.18
CA GLY A 114 -19.92 -13.30 -27.28
C GLY A 114 -18.87 -12.54 -28.11
N GLY A 115 -17.57 -12.67 -27.82
CA GLY A 115 -16.50 -12.10 -28.62
C GLY A 115 -16.39 -10.56 -28.63
N GLU A 116 -17.32 -9.82 -28.00
CA GLU A 116 -17.27 -8.34 -27.96
C GLU A 116 -16.25 -7.78 -26.97
N ASN A 117 -15.82 -8.57 -25.98
CA ASN A 117 -14.63 -8.24 -25.24
C ASN A 117 -13.44 -8.81 -25.98
N THR A 118 -12.98 -8.03 -26.96
CA THR A 118 -11.54 -7.80 -27.07
C THR A 118 -11.05 -7.63 -25.63
N LEU A 119 -10.47 -8.71 -25.09
CA LEU A 119 -9.65 -8.62 -23.91
C LEU A 119 -8.59 -7.60 -24.30
N LYS A 120 -8.87 -6.33 -23.99
CA LYS A 120 -7.87 -5.29 -23.75
C LYS A 120 -7.14 -5.70 -22.47
N LEU A 121 -6.67 -6.95 -22.39
CA LEU A 121 -5.34 -7.21 -21.90
C LEU A 121 -4.52 -6.17 -22.62
N LYS A 122 -4.08 -5.15 -21.89
CA LYS A 122 -3.16 -4.16 -22.41
C LYS A 122 -1.99 -4.95 -22.96
N LEU A 123 -2.02 -5.24 -24.25
CA LEU A 123 -0.93 -5.75 -25.06
C LEU A 123 0.19 -4.69 -25.19
N GLU A 124 0.17 -3.65 -24.33
CA GLU A 124 1.26 -2.69 -24.16
C GLU A 124 2.56 -3.44 -23.84
N GLY A 125 2.52 -4.45 -22.95
CA GLY A 125 3.70 -5.26 -22.63
C GLY A 125 4.21 -6.13 -23.79
N ILE A 126 3.32 -6.69 -24.62
CA ILE A 126 3.73 -7.56 -25.74
C ILE A 126 4.40 -6.75 -26.85
N ASN A 127 3.86 -5.56 -27.17
CA ASN A 127 4.46 -4.70 -28.18
C ASN A 127 5.85 -4.19 -27.76
N GLU A 128 6.05 -3.93 -26.48
CA GLU A 128 7.33 -3.45 -25.96
C GLU A 128 8.40 -4.54 -25.93
N ILE A 129 8.05 -5.75 -25.46
CA ILE A 129 8.92 -6.93 -25.51
C ILE A 129 9.32 -7.24 -26.97
N SER A 130 8.38 -7.15 -27.92
CA SER A 130 8.65 -7.39 -29.34
C SER A 130 9.64 -6.37 -29.94
N LYS A 131 9.52 -5.09 -29.57
CA LYS A 131 10.46 -4.04 -30.00
C LYS A 131 11.86 -4.24 -29.43
N GLN A 132 11.96 -4.59 -28.14
CA GLN A 132 13.26 -4.88 -27.50
C GLN A 132 13.94 -6.08 -28.15
N LEU A 133 13.17 -7.15 -28.41
CA LEU A 133 13.69 -8.37 -29.04
C LEU A 133 14.18 -8.11 -30.47
N THR A 134 13.39 -7.38 -31.28
CA THR A 134 13.77 -7.04 -32.65
C THR A 134 15.05 -6.20 -32.68
N THR A 135 15.17 -5.22 -31.78
CA THR A 135 16.36 -4.37 -31.68
C THR A 135 17.60 -5.18 -31.26
N ALA A 136 17.46 -6.08 -30.27
CA ALA A 136 18.54 -6.96 -29.84
C ALA A 136 19.03 -7.89 -30.97
N ILE A 137 18.12 -8.43 -31.78
CA ILE A 137 18.45 -9.27 -32.94
C ILE A 137 19.20 -8.48 -34.00
N ILE A 138 18.76 -7.25 -34.31
CA ILE A 138 19.45 -6.37 -35.28
C ILE A 138 20.88 -6.08 -34.82
N ILE A 139 21.08 -5.75 -33.54
CA ILE A 139 22.41 -5.50 -32.98
C ILE A 139 23.28 -6.76 -33.06
N ALA A 140 22.75 -7.92 -32.67
CA ALA A 140 23.48 -9.19 -32.76
C ALA A 140 23.90 -9.51 -34.21
N ALA A 141 23.00 -9.32 -35.18
CA ALA A 141 23.28 -9.51 -36.60
C ALA A 141 24.35 -8.53 -37.11
N LEU A 142 24.32 -7.27 -36.66
CA LEU A 142 25.33 -6.27 -37.02
C LEU A 142 26.70 -6.61 -36.42
N ILE A 143 26.78 -7.07 -35.16
CA ILE A 143 28.04 -7.49 -34.53
C ILE A 143 28.64 -8.67 -35.29
N VAL A 144 27.83 -9.70 -35.57
CA VAL A 144 28.28 -10.90 -36.29
C VAL A 144 28.67 -10.57 -37.73
N GLY A 145 27.85 -9.77 -38.43
CA GLY A 145 28.12 -9.34 -39.81
C GLY A 145 29.36 -8.46 -39.92
N SER A 146 29.56 -7.54 -38.97
CA SER A 146 30.76 -6.69 -38.91
C SER A 146 32.01 -7.50 -38.60
N SER A 147 31.91 -8.46 -37.66
CA SER A 147 32.99 -9.40 -37.36
C SER A 147 33.39 -10.22 -38.59
N LEU A 148 32.40 -10.74 -39.33
CA LEU A 148 32.65 -11.47 -40.56
C LEU A 148 33.25 -10.59 -41.66
N ALA A 149 32.82 -9.33 -41.75
CA ALA A 149 33.36 -8.35 -42.69
C ALA A 149 34.82 -7.96 -42.39
N LEU A 150 35.28 -8.06 -41.13
CA LEU A 150 36.69 -7.88 -40.79
C LEU A 150 37.58 -9.02 -41.31
N PHE A 151 37.03 -10.23 -41.42
CA PHE A 151 37.72 -11.38 -42.02
C PHE A 151 37.56 -11.46 -43.54
N ALA A 152 36.62 -10.72 -44.12
CA ALA A 152 36.45 -10.63 -45.55
C ALA A 152 37.51 -9.66 -46.11
N ASP A 153 38.59 -10.23 -46.64
CA ASP A 153 39.80 -9.56 -47.14
C ASP A 153 39.58 -8.77 -48.46
N LYS A 154 38.39 -8.15 -48.62
CA LYS A 154 37.95 -7.46 -49.83
C LYS A 154 37.25 -6.14 -49.50
N GLY A 155 38.00 -5.04 -49.55
CA GLY A 155 37.45 -3.68 -49.47
C GLY A 155 38.54 -2.61 -49.23
N PRO A 156 38.20 -1.31 -49.32
CA PRO A 156 39.11 -0.24 -48.89
C PRO A 156 39.43 -0.44 -47.40
N ALA A 157 40.71 -0.65 -47.10
CA ALA A 157 41.22 -0.86 -45.75
C ALA A 157 41.95 0.40 -45.27
N PHE A 158 41.86 0.68 -43.98
CA PHE A 158 42.66 1.70 -43.31
C PHE A 158 43.47 1.01 -42.22
N ILE A 159 44.80 0.99 -42.34
CA ILE A 159 45.71 0.29 -41.42
C ILE A 159 45.37 -1.22 -41.33
N ASP A 160 45.31 -1.90 -42.48
CA ASP A 160 45.02 -3.35 -42.59
C ASP A 160 43.70 -3.84 -41.98
N ILE A 161 42.80 -2.91 -41.60
CA ILE A 161 41.47 -3.22 -41.10
C ILE A 161 40.43 -2.79 -42.15
N PRO A 162 39.52 -3.68 -42.58
CA PRO A 162 38.43 -3.32 -43.47
C PRO A 162 37.55 -2.20 -42.88
N LEU A 163 37.50 -1.04 -43.55
CA LEU A 163 36.73 0.13 -43.10
C LEU A 163 35.27 -0.22 -42.84
N LEU A 164 34.69 -1.07 -43.69
CA LEU A 164 33.30 -1.50 -43.58
C LEU A 164 33.00 -2.24 -42.27
N GLY A 165 33.91 -3.10 -41.82
CA GLY A 165 33.79 -3.82 -40.54
C GLY A 165 33.94 -2.88 -39.35
N LEU A 166 34.87 -1.92 -39.42
CA LEU A 166 35.07 -0.92 -38.38
C LEU A 166 33.82 -0.04 -38.19
N PHE A 167 33.23 0.46 -39.29
CA PHE A 167 31.99 1.24 -39.24
C PHE A 167 30.84 0.44 -38.64
N GLY A 168 30.66 -0.81 -39.06
CA GLY A 168 29.62 -1.68 -38.51
C GLY A 168 29.81 -1.95 -37.01
N TYR A 169 31.04 -2.06 -36.53
CA TYR A 169 31.35 -2.24 -35.11
C TYR A 169 31.03 -0.99 -34.27
N VAL A 170 31.41 0.19 -34.76
CA VAL A 170 31.11 1.47 -34.09
C VAL A 170 29.60 1.71 -34.00
N ILE A 171 28.87 1.44 -35.08
CA ILE A 171 27.41 1.55 -35.11
C ILE A 171 26.76 0.55 -34.14
N SER A 172 27.24 -0.70 -34.13
CA SER A 172 26.75 -1.74 -33.21
C SER A 172 26.98 -1.36 -31.74
N PHE A 173 28.16 -0.81 -31.43
CA PHE A 173 28.50 -0.36 -30.08
C PHE A 173 27.61 0.80 -29.62
N ALA A 174 27.37 1.79 -30.48
CA ALA A 174 26.48 2.90 -30.17
C ALA A 174 25.02 2.45 -29.93
N LEU A 175 24.51 1.54 -30.77
CA LEU A 175 23.16 0.96 -30.62
C LEU A 175 23.04 0.10 -29.35
N GLY A 176 24.07 -0.68 -29.02
CA GLY A 176 24.13 -1.46 -27.79
C GLY A 176 24.10 -0.58 -26.54
N MET A 177 24.89 0.50 -26.52
CA MET A 177 24.91 1.46 -25.42
C MET A 177 23.55 2.16 -25.26
N TYR A 178 22.91 2.55 -26.37
CA TYR A 178 21.55 3.11 -26.36
C TYR A 178 20.53 2.16 -25.69
N LEU A 179 20.59 0.87 -26.00
CA LEU A 179 19.67 -0.14 -25.43
C LEU A 179 19.87 -0.29 -23.91
N VAL A 180 21.11 -0.32 -23.43
CA VAL A 180 21.41 -0.41 -21.99
C VAL A 180 20.86 0.81 -21.24
N VAL A 181 21.03 2.01 -21.79
CA VAL A 181 20.47 3.24 -21.20
C VAL A 181 18.93 3.19 -21.19
N GLN A 182 18.31 2.73 -22.28
CA GLN A 182 16.86 2.58 -22.34
C GLN A 182 16.33 1.59 -21.30
N PHE A 183 17.01 0.46 -21.09
CA PHE A 183 16.62 -0.54 -20.11
C PHE A 183 16.66 0.01 -18.68
N ILE A 184 17.72 0.75 -18.34
CA ILE A 184 17.88 1.38 -17.02
C ILE A 184 16.84 2.48 -16.80
N MET A 185 16.55 3.29 -17.83
CA MET A 185 15.65 4.43 -17.70
C MET A 185 14.16 4.08 -17.75
N TYR A 186 13.78 2.98 -18.42
CA TYR A 186 12.38 2.52 -18.50
C TYR A 186 11.94 1.71 -17.28
N ASN A 187 12.88 1.17 -16.50
CA ASN A 187 12.60 0.37 -15.32
C ASN A 187 13.08 1.05 -14.02
N PRO A 188 12.64 2.29 -13.69
CA PRO A 188 12.86 2.84 -12.36
C PRO A 188 11.87 2.14 -11.41
N ASP A 189 12.38 1.59 -10.32
CA ASP A 189 11.62 0.87 -9.29
C ASP A 189 10.29 1.56 -8.90
#